data_AF-A0A9N9XJ23-F1
#
_entry.id   AF-A0A9N9XJ23-F1
#
_cell.length_a   1.000
_cell.length_b   1.000
_cell.length_c   1.000
_cell.angle_alpha   90.00
_cell.angle_beta   90.00
_cell.angle_gamma   90.00
#
_symmetry.space_group_name_H-M   'P 1'
#
loop_
_entity.id
_entity.type
_entity.pdbx_description
1 polymer ?
#
loop_
_entity_poly.entity_id
_entity_poly.type
_entity_poly.pdbx_seq_one_letter_code
_entity_poly.pdbx_strand_id
1 'polypeptide(L)'
;MNEDEIKNTVEFPKEISLRLLENVIKEVVTSLEDLKQSHSWTNYDIKDLIYKSLDERFGGLIDHDGEGTSTIPAYGFLETIFNNLLEELEKEQSFDKFIKNISVLIQMDSDEKILLETVANKQSEVNELQLAIENDKNESVDKIVNSMEEIGRIKDEIENLCIESKIKLAYVKSWQNSKIEMRNVVLSSELQKIEEKIQQYKSKIDIENQVHGDFMKAVTEIQQELQEQIVDWERKYDESMKSMTEKINILREKQNEQLNELENLKAKHDKRKQEIQDWEKYKIEQEKIRLEKERINNAAIKIQAWWKGTMVRKGFGRFRKKKEKKQKKSAEKQKQPLKK
;
A
#
# COMPACT_ATOMS: atom_id res chain seq x y z
N MET A 1 16.36 19.64 107.08
CA MET A 1 15.76 20.45 108.17
C MET A 1 16.16 19.79 109.47
N ASN A 2 16.69 20.58 110.40
CA ASN A 2 17.50 20.17 111.54
C ASN A 2 16.80 19.17 112.49
N GLU A 3 17.49 18.07 112.81
CA GLU A 3 17.13 17.08 113.85
C GLU A 3 17.54 17.52 115.28
N ASP A 4 17.92 18.79 115.48
CA ASP A 4 18.62 19.26 116.68
C ASP A 4 17.79 20.09 117.68
N GLU A 5 16.45 20.08 117.62
CA GLU A 5 15.62 20.98 118.44
C GLU A 5 14.57 20.35 119.38
N ILE A 6 14.67 19.06 119.72
CA ILE A 6 13.77 18.45 120.74
C ILE A 6 14.54 17.66 121.80
N LYS A 7 15.64 18.24 122.30
CA LYS A 7 16.29 17.80 123.54
C LYS A 7 16.61 19.01 124.41
N ASN A 8 15.59 19.65 124.95
CA ASN A 8 15.74 20.52 126.10
C ASN A 8 14.56 20.37 127.06
N THR A 9 14.83 19.60 128.11
CA THR A 9 14.49 19.89 129.51
C THR A 9 13.06 20.29 129.82
N VAL A 10 12.27 19.36 130.36
CA VAL A 10 11.74 19.49 131.72
C VAL A 10 11.66 18.09 132.34
N GLU A 11 12.61 17.74 133.22
CA GLU A 11 12.42 16.64 134.17
C GLU A 11 11.30 17.04 135.14
N PHE A 12 10.07 16.65 134.83
CA PHE A 12 8.96 16.79 135.74
C PHE A 12 9.07 15.71 136.84
N PRO A 13 8.88 16.05 138.13
CA PRO A 13 8.95 15.09 139.23
C PRO A 13 7.89 14.00 139.02
N LYS A 14 8.36 12.78 138.70
CA LYS A 14 7.55 11.63 138.22
C LYS A 14 6.33 11.29 139.09
N GLU A 15 6.32 11.63 140.38
CA GLU A 15 5.21 11.30 141.29
C GLU A 15 4.10 12.38 141.34
N ILE A 16 4.40 13.64 141.03
CA ILE A 16 3.41 14.73 141.08
C ILE A 16 2.68 14.86 139.75
N SER A 17 3.37 14.60 138.63
CA SER A 17 2.76 14.55 137.30
C SER A 17 1.84 13.35 137.12
N LEU A 18 2.10 12.20 137.76
CA LEU A 18 1.23 11.03 137.69
C LEU A 18 -0.14 11.26 138.33
N ARG A 19 -0.21 11.86 139.53
CA ARG A 19 -1.51 12.16 140.18
C ARG A 19 -2.31 13.24 139.46
N LEU A 20 -1.63 14.22 138.90
CA LEU A 20 -2.29 15.27 138.11
C LEU A 20 -2.85 14.68 136.81
N LEU A 21 -2.09 13.81 136.15
CA LEU A 21 -2.53 13.10 134.95
C LEU A 21 -3.68 12.13 135.27
N GLU A 22 -3.61 11.41 136.38
CA GLU A 22 -4.67 10.51 136.84
C GLU A 22 -5.97 11.26 137.14
N ASN A 23 -5.89 12.44 137.75
CA ASN A 23 -7.05 13.30 137.99
C ASN A 23 -7.60 13.90 136.69
N VAL A 24 -6.74 14.35 135.78
CA VAL A 24 -7.16 14.91 134.48
C VAL A 24 -7.79 13.82 133.61
N ILE A 25 -7.26 12.60 133.62
CA ILE A 25 -7.83 11.48 132.89
C ILE A 25 -9.16 11.05 133.52
N LYS A 26 -9.26 11.00 134.85
CA LYS A 26 -10.54 10.76 135.54
C LYS A 26 -11.58 11.84 135.23
N GLU A 27 -11.17 13.10 135.14
CA GLU A 27 -12.04 14.22 134.77
C GLU A 27 -12.48 14.16 133.29
N VAL A 28 -11.59 13.72 132.38
CA VAL A 28 -11.91 13.52 130.97
C VAL A 28 -12.80 12.30 130.75
N VAL A 29 -12.57 11.20 131.47
CA VAL A 29 -13.40 9.98 131.42
C VAL A 29 -14.79 10.25 131.99
N THR A 30 -14.89 10.98 133.11
CA THR A 30 -16.19 11.41 133.66
C THR A 30 -16.90 12.39 132.73
N SER A 31 -16.19 13.33 132.12
CA SER A 31 -16.76 14.21 131.09
C SER A 31 -17.24 13.45 129.84
N LEU A 32 -16.55 12.37 129.47
CA LEU A 32 -16.93 11.48 128.36
C LEU A 32 -18.12 10.58 128.76
N GLU A 33 -18.21 10.12 130.00
CA GLU A 33 -19.38 9.40 130.54
C GLU A 33 -20.61 10.30 130.62
N ASP A 34 -20.44 11.57 130.99
CA ASP A 34 -21.52 12.58 130.99
C ASP A 34 -22.00 12.87 129.55
N LEU A 35 -21.09 12.96 128.58
CA LEU A 35 -21.41 13.08 127.16
C LEU A 35 -22.10 11.82 126.61
N LYS A 36 -21.70 10.63 127.07
CA LYS A 36 -22.29 9.32 126.71
C LYS A 36 -23.74 9.22 127.18
N GLN A 37 -24.05 9.71 128.38
CA GLN A 37 -25.42 9.74 128.91
C GLN A 37 -26.32 10.75 128.18
N SER A 38 -25.75 11.86 127.69
CA SER A 38 -26.47 12.93 127.00
C SER A 38 -26.97 12.55 125.59
N HIS A 39 -26.24 11.71 124.85
CA HIS A 39 -26.54 11.48 123.42
C HIS A 39 -26.86 10.02 123.00
N SER A 40 -26.98 9.05 123.93
CA SER A 40 -27.41 7.65 123.65
C SER A 40 -26.55 6.89 122.62
N TRP A 41 -25.25 6.74 122.87
CA TRP A 41 -24.31 6.12 121.91
C TRP A 41 -24.05 4.64 122.22
N THR A 42 -23.96 3.80 121.19
CA THR A 42 -23.84 2.34 121.29
C THR A 42 -22.39 1.87 121.47
N ASN A 43 -22.19 0.89 122.35
CA ASN A 43 -20.90 0.22 122.58
C ASN A 43 -20.45 -0.59 121.35
N TYR A 44 -19.24 -0.33 120.86
CA TYR A 44 -18.49 -1.25 120.01
C TYR A 44 -17.24 -1.74 120.75
N ASP A 45 -17.14 -3.05 120.91
CA ASP A 45 -16.06 -3.74 121.64
C ASP A 45 -14.88 -3.97 120.67
N ILE A 46 -13.97 -2.99 120.54
CA ILE A 46 -12.74 -3.13 119.74
C ILE A 46 -11.59 -3.42 120.69
N LYS A 47 -11.31 -4.70 120.90
CA LYS A 47 -10.37 -5.15 121.93
C LYS A 47 -8.88 -4.93 121.63
N ASP A 48 -8.45 -4.69 120.39
CA ASP A 48 -7.05 -4.34 120.10
C ASP A 48 -6.92 -3.64 118.74
N LEU A 49 -6.08 -2.60 118.66
CA LEU A 49 -5.75 -1.91 117.41
C LEU A 49 -4.59 -2.64 116.71
N ILE A 50 -4.91 -3.52 115.78
CA ILE A 50 -3.93 -4.13 114.87
C ILE A 50 -3.87 -3.27 113.61
N TYR A 51 -2.65 -2.86 113.21
CA TYR A 51 -2.42 -2.16 111.94
C TYR A 51 -3.02 -2.98 110.80
N LYS A 52 -3.93 -2.37 110.03
CA LYS A 52 -4.46 -2.92 108.78
C LYS A 52 -3.85 -2.14 107.63
N SER A 53 -3.27 -2.84 106.66
CA SER A 53 -2.72 -2.19 105.48
C SER A 53 -3.83 -1.52 104.67
N LEU A 54 -3.45 -0.55 103.86
CA LEU A 54 -4.36 0.20 102.99
C LEU A 54 -5.17 -0.71 102.04
N ASP A 55 -4.57 -1.80 101.54
CA ASP A 55 -5.23 -2.80 100.71
C ASP A 55 -6.36 -3.53 101.46
N GLU A 56 -6.23 -3.75 102.77
CA GLU A 56 -7.28 -4.41 103.56
C GLU A 56 -8.41 -3.45 103.98
N ARG A 57 -8.16 -2.14 104.00
CA ARG A 57 -9.21 -1.12 104.28
C ARG A 57 -10.01 -0.74 103.04
N PHE A 58 -9.37 -0.68 101.89
CA PHE A 58 -9.97 -0.11 100.68
C PHE A 58 -9.93 -1.03 99.45
N GLY A 59 -9.24 -2.18 99.50
CA GLY A 59 -9.10 -3.10 98.36
C GLY A 59 -10.39 -3.80 97.92
N GLY A 60 -11.52 -3.59 98.62
CA GLY A 60 -12.84 -4.12 98.25
C GLY A 60 -13.74 -3.13 97.49
N LEU A 61 -13.38 -1.85 97.37
CA LEU A 61 -14.14 -0.86 96.59
C LEU A 61 -13.41 -0.53 95.29
N ILE A 62 -13.50 -1.43 94.33
CA ILE A 62 -13.31 -1.08 92.92
C ILE A 62 -14.59 -1.50 92.23
N ASP A 63 -15.60 -0.63 92.25
CA ASP A 63 -16.58 -0.54 91.18
C ASP A 63 -17.25 0.84 91.21
N HIS A 64 -17.56 1.27 90.00
CA HIS A 64 -18.07 2.55 89.52
C HIS A 64 -19.04 3.34 90.43
N ASP A 65 -18.82 4.66 90.41
CA ASP A 65 -19.78 5.75 90.60
C ASP A 65 -20.27 6.07 92.03
N GLY A 66 -19.89 7.28 92.50
CA GLY A 66 -20.77 8.18 93.25
C GLY A 66 -21.09 7.86 94.72
N GLU A 67 -20.60 8.73 95.61
CA GLU A 67 -21.13 9.01 96.96
C GLU A 67 -21.16 7.83 97.95
N GLY A 68 -19.99 7.57 98.54
CA GLY A 68 -19.85 6.74 99.74
C GLY A 68 -19.19 7.50 100.89
N THR A 69 -19.89 8.44 101.54
CA THR A 69 -19.44 8.96 102.84
C THR A 69 -19.70 7.90 103.92
N SER A 70 -18.74 7.01 104.15
CA SER A 70 -18.69 6.22 105.39
C SER A 70 -17.71 6.89 106.36
N THR A 71 -18.19 7.94 107.04
CA THR A 71 -17.57 8.41 108.28
C THR A 71 -17.74 7.32 109.35
N ILE A 72 -16.68 6.56 109.59
CA ILE A 72 -16.56 5.65 110.73
C ILE A 72 -16.70 6.51 112.01
N PRO A 73 -17.58 6.17 112.98
CA PRO A 73 -17.72 6.96 114.20
C PRO A 73 -16.45 6.87 115.05
N ALA A 74 -15.65 7.92 115.05
CA ALA A 74 -14.35 8.04 115.72
C ALA A 74 -14.39 7.89 117.26
N TYR A 75 -15.57 7.77 117.87
CA TYR A 75 -15.76 7.93 119.32
C TYR A 75 -15.66 6.62 120.12
N GLY A 76 -16.05 5.48 119.55
CA GLY A 76 -15.83 4.17 120.21
C GLY A 76 -14.34 3.84 120.31
N PHE A 77 -13.55 4.30 119.34
CA PHE A 77 -12.10 4.16 119.30
C PHE A 77 -11.38 4.96 120.41
N LEU A 78 -11.85 6.16 120.71
CA LEU A 78 -11.30 6.99 121.78
C LEU A 78 -11.63 6.39 123.16
N GLU A 79 -12.84 5.86 123.34
CA GLU A 79 -13.25 5.24 124.62
C GLU A 79 -12.41 4.00 124.97
N THR A 80 -12.12 3.11 124.02
CA THR A 80 -11.25 1.95 124.29
C THR A 80 -9.79 2.34 124.47
N ILE A 81 -9.32 3.37 123.78
CA ILE A 81 -7.97 3.90 123.97
C ILE A 81 -7.81 4.49 125.36
N PHE A 82 -8.76 5.29 125.84
CA PHE A 82 -8.70 5.89 127.18
C PHE A 82 -8.93 4.86 128.29
N ASN A 83 -9.81 3.87 128.11
CA ASN A 83 -10.00 2.79 129.07
C ASN A 83 -8.76 1.87 129.17
N ASN A 84 -8.10 1.57 128.05
CA ASN A 84 -6.84 0.81 128.05
C ASN A 84 -5.70 1.61 128.71
N LEU A 85 -5.69 2.94 128.58
CA LEU A 85 -4.74 3.85 129.25
C LEU A 85 -4.98 3.91 130.76
N LEU A 86 -6.25 3.84 131.19
CA LEU A 86 -6.67 3.76 132.59
C LEU A 86 -6.24 2.44 133.23
N GLU A 87 -6.43 1.32 132.54
CA GLU A 87 -5.98 0.00 133.02
C GLU A 87 -4.44 -0.12 133.07
N GLU A 88 -3.70 0.50 132.14
CA GLU A 88 -2.23 0.51 132.14
C GLU A 88 -1.64 1.42 133.23
N LEU A 89 -2.29 2.55 133.53
CA LEU A 89 -1.91 3.47 134.62
C LEU A 89 -2.13 2.84 136.00
N GLU A 90 -3.24 2.11 136.18
CA GLU A 90 -3.56 1.48 137.47
C GLU A 90 -2.69 0.24 137.78
N LYS A 91 -2.23 -0.49 136.76
CA LYS A 91 -1.50 -1.78 136.96
C LYS A 91 0.00 -1.74 136.69
N GLU A 92 0.50 -0.95 135.74
CA GLU A 92 1.88 -1.11 135.23
C GLU A 92 2.75 0.17 135.25
N GLN A 93 2.21 1.35 135.57
CA GLN A 93 2.94 2.65 135.49
C GLN A 93 3.71 2.85 134.16
N SER A 94 3.16 2.40 133.03
CA SER A 94 3.74 2.58 131.69
C SER A 94 2.68 2.96 130.65
N PHE A 95 3.10 3.60 129.55
CA PHE A 95 2.25 4.15 128.49
C PHE A 95 2.49 3.49 127.12
N ASP A 96 3.08 2.28 127.08
CA ASP A 96 3.58 1.67 125.84
C ASP A 96 2.50 1.20 124.86
N LYS A 97 1.33 0.71 125.31
CA LYS A 97 0.25 0.33 124.37
C LYS A 97 -0.43 1.56 123.78
N PHE A 98 -0.58 2.64 124.56
CA PHE A 98 -1.03 3.93 124.05
C PHE A 98 -0.07 4.51 123.00
N ILE A 99 1.24 4.46 123.27
CA ILE A 99 2.26 4.89 122.30
C ILE A 99 2.23 4.04 121.03
N LYS A 100 2.03 2.71 121.12
CA LYS A 100 1.86 1.85 119.93
C LYS A 100 0.61 2.20 119.14
N ASN A 101 -0.52 2.48 119.80
CA ASN A 101 -1.77 2.85 119.13
C ASN A 101 -1.68 4.22 118.45
N ILE A 102 -1.06 5.20 119.10
CA ILE A 102 -0.76 6.50 118.50
C ILE A 102 0.25 6.35 117.35
N SER A 103 1.29 5.53 117.51
CA SER A 103 2.27 5.25 116.45
C SER A 103 1.61 4.64 115.22
N VAL A 104 0.69 3.69 115.42
CA VAL A 104 -0.13 3.12 114.34
C VAL A 104 -0.98 4.20 113.69
N LEU A 105 -1.67 5.06 114.44
CA LEU A 105 -2.46 6.17 113.86
C LEU A 105 -1.61 7.18 113.08
N ILE A 106 -0.44 7.53 113.60
CA ILE A 106 0.50 8.43 112.92
C ILE A 106 0.99 7.80 111.63
N GLN A 107 1.29 6.50 111.64
CA GLN A 107 1.69 5.76 110.44
C GLN A 107 0.55 5.73 109.41
N MET A 108 -0.69 5.54 109.86
CA MET A 108 -1.87 5.56 108.99
C MET A 108 -2.15 6.94 108.36
N ASP A 109 -2.03 8.02 109.14
CA ASP A 109 -2.15 9.40 108.62
C ASP A 109 -1.02 9.73 107.65
N SER A 110 0.20 9.20 107.89
CA SER A 110 1.32 9.36 106.96
C SER A 110 1.12 8.59 105.65
N ASP A 111 0.59 7.36 105.72
CA ASP A 111 0.29 6.53 104.56
C ASP A 111 -0.84 7.16 103.71
N GLU A 112 -1.86 7.74 104.36
CA GLU A 112 -2.95 8.48 103.69
C GLU A 112 -2.43 9.72 102.96
N LYS A 113 -1.52 10.49 103.58
CA LYS A 113 -0.88 11.65 102.94
C LYS A 113 -0.06 11.24 101.71
N ILE A 114 0.71 10.17 101.80
CA ILE A 114 1.50 9.63 100.67
C ILE A 114 0.57 9.17 99.53
N LEU A 115 -0.57 8.56 99.86
CA LEU A 115 -1.57 8.18 98.85
C LEU A 115 -2.19 9.40 98.16
N LEU A 116 -2.59 10.43 98.90
CA LEU A 116 -3.13 11.65 98.29
C LEU A 116 -2.11 12.31 97.34
N GLU A 117 -0.84 12.33 97.74
CA GLU A 117 0.24 12.85 96.89
C GLU A 117 0.47 11.98 95.64
N THR A 118 0.51 10.66 95.79
CA THR A 118 0.68 9.75 94.64
C THR A 118 -0.51 9.78 93.69
N VAL A 119 -1.75 9.88 94.20
CA VAL A 119 -2.97 10.05 93.39
C VAL A 119 -2.94 11.39 92.66
N ALA A 120 -2.55 12.48 93.32
CA ALA A 120 -2.41 13.79 92.67
C ALA A 120 -1.35 13.76 91.56
N ASN A 121 -0.21 13.10 91.80
CA ASN A 121 0.84 12.93 90.80
C ASN A 121 0.36 12.08 89.61
N LYS A 122 -0.36 10.98 89.86
CA LYS A 122 -0.94 10.14 88.80
C LYS A 122 -2.02 10.88 88.01
N GLN A 123 -2.83 11.71 88.67
CA GLN A 123 -3.80 12.56 87.98
C GLN A 123 -3.12 13.59 87.08
N SER A 124 -2.01 14.18 87.53
CA SER A 124 -1.20 15.09 86.71
C SER A 124 -0.61 14.36 85.49
N GLU A 125 -0.04 13.16 85.69
CA GLU A 125 0.51 12.32 84.63
C GLU A 125 -0.57 11.93 83.60
N VAL A 126 -1.78 11.57 84.05
CA VAL A 126 -2.92 11.27 83.17
C VAL A 126 -3.33 12.50 82.37
N ASN A 127 -3.39 13.69 82.98
CA ASN A 127 -3.73 14.92 82.28
C ASN A 127 -2.67 15.29 81.23
N GLU A 128 -1.38 15.11 81.54
CA GLU A 128 -0.29 15.32 80.60
C GLU A 128 -0.36 14.34 79.42
N LEU A 129 -0.62 13.05 79.70
CA LEU A 129 -0.81 12.04 78.65
C LEU A 129 -2.06 12.34 77.80
N GLN A 130 -3.16 12.81 78.39
CA GLN A 130 -4.35 13.22 77.65
C GLN A 130 -4.06 14.41 76.73
N LEU A 131 -3.30 15.40 77.20
CA LEU A 131 -2.87 16.53 76.39
C LEU A 131 -1.94 16.08 75.26
N ALA A 132 -1.00 15.17 75.54
CA ALA A 132 -0.11 14.60 74.52
C ALA A 132 -0.89 13.84 73.44
N ILE A 133 -1.87 13.01 73.84
CA ILE A 133 -2.74 12.28 72.92
C ILE A 133 -3.56 13.25 72.04
N GLU A 134 -4.14 14.29 72.63
CA GLU A 134 -4.93 15.26 71.85
C GLU A 134 -4.04 16.08 70.91
N ASN A 135 -2.81 16.43 71.33
CA ASN A 135 -1.85 17.09 70.47
C ASN A 135 -1.40 16.21 69.29
N ASP A 136 -1.04 14.94 69.55
CA ASP A 136 -0.67 13.97 68.51
C ASP A 136 -1.83 13.71 67.55
N LYS A 137 -3.06 13.68 68.07
CA LYS A 137 -4.28 13.56 67.26
C LYS A 137 -4.47 14.78 66.36
N ASN A 138 -4.30 15.99 66.88
CA ASN A 138 -4.38 17.22 66.07
C ASN A 138 -3.29 17.26 65.01
N GLU A 139 -2.03 16.94 65.36
CA GLU A 139 -0.93 16.90 64.39
C GLU A 139 -1.18 15.85 63.30
N SER A 140 -1.74 14.69 63.67
CA SER A 140 -2.12 13.66 62.70
C SER A 140 -3.25 14.12 61.77
N VAL A 141 -4.26 14.82 62.31
CA VAL A 141 -5.33 15.42 61.51
C VAL A 141 -4.79 16.47 60.54
N ASP A 142 -3.89 17.35 61.00
CA ASP A 142 -3.27 18.37 60.15
C ASP A 142 -2.44 17.75 59.02
N LYS A 143 -1.68 16.68 59.30
CA LYS A 143 -0.97 15.90 58.27
C LYS A 143 -1.92 15.29 57.25
N ILE A 144 -3.05 14.75 57.70
CA ILE A 144 -4.09 14.20 56.81
C ILE A 144 -4.69 15.30 55.93
N VAL A 145 -5.04 16.46 56.50
CA VAL A 145 -5.59 17.59 55.76
C VAL A 145 -4.59 18.11 54.72
N ASN A 146 -3.33 18.33 55.11
CA ASN A 146 -2.29 18.77 54.18
C ASN A 146 -2.07 17.76 53.04
N SER A 147 -2.05 16.47 53.36
CA SER A 147 -1.93 15.41 52.35
C SER A 147 -3.15 15.40 51.41
N MET A 148 -4.35 15.62 51.96
CA MET A 148 -5.59 15.69 51.17
C MET A 148 -5.59 16.89 50.23
N GLU A 149 -5.10 18.05 50.68
CA GLU A 149 -4.93 19.23 49.82
C GLU A 149 -3.92 19.00 48.70
N GLU A 150 -2.79 18.35 49.00
CA GLU A 150 -1.78 18.01 47.99
C GLU A 150 -2.33 17.02 46.96
N ILE A 151 -3.04 15.99 47.40
CA ILE A 151 -3.76 15.06 46.51
C ILE A 151 -4.77 15.81 45.64
N GLY A 152 -5.50 16.76 46.19
CA GLY A 152 -6.43 17.62 45.45
C GLY A 152 -5.74 18.41 44.35
N ARG A 153 -4.63 19.10 44.67
CA ARG A 153 -3.85 19.87 43.69
C ARG A 153 -3.30 18.99 42.57
N ILE A 154 -2.71 17.86 42.92
CA ILE A 154 -2.15 16.91 41.94
C ILE A 154 -3.27 16.37 41.05
N LYS A 155 -4.44 16.05 41.62
CA LYS A 155 -5.60 15.58 40.85
C LYS A 155 -6.07 16.63 39.84
N ASP A 156 -6.21 17.88 40.26
CA ASP A 156 -6.60 18.99 39.38
C ASP A 156 -5.56 19.21 38.27
N GLU A 157 -4.27 19.09 38.58
CA GLU A 157 -3.20 19.16 37.59
C GLU A 157 -3.29 18.03 36.55
N ILE A 158 -3.55 16.79 36.99
CA ILE A 158 -3.75 15.64 36.10
C ILE A 158 -4.97 15.85 35.20
N GLU A 159 -6.09 16.34 35.75
CA GLU A 159 -7.30 16.62 34.98
C GLU A 159 -7.05 17.71 33.93
N ASN A 160 -6.35 18.78 34.31
CA ASN A 160 -5.95 19.86 33.40
C ASN A 160 -5.06 19.33 32.25
N LEU A 161 -4.04 18.54 32.56
CA LEU A 161 -3.17 17.91 31.56
C LEU A 161 -3.95 16.96 30.65
N CYS A 162 -4.92 16.22 31.18
CA CYS A 162 -5.78 15.34 30.39
C CYS A 162 -6.64 16.13 29.39
N ILE A 163 -7.24 17.22 29.84
CA ILE A 163 -8.04 18.12 28.99
C ILE A 163 -7.15 18.76 27.92
N GLU A 164 -6.00 19.30 28.31
CA GLU A 164 -5.04 19.91 27.40
C GLU A 164 -4.58 18.92 26.33
N SER A 165 -4.25 17.69 26.73
CA SER A 165 -3.87 16.61 25.81
C SER A 165 -4.99 16.27 24.83
N LYS A 166 -6.25 16.19 25.29
CA LYS A 166 -7.41 15.95 24.43
C LYS A 166 -7.61 17.06 23.41
N ILE A 167 -7.49 18.32 23.83
CA ILE A 167 -7.61 19.50 22.94
C ILE A 167 -6.48 19.49 21.90
N LYS A 168 -5.24 19.28 22.33
CA LYS A 168 -4.09 19.18 21.42
C LYS A 168 -4.26 18.06 20.41
N LEU A 169 -4.75 16.89 20.84
CA LEU A 169 -5.01 15.76 19.95
C LEU A 169 -6.11 16.09 18.93
N ALA A 170 -7.21 16.71 19.36
CA ALA A 170 -8.28 17.13 18.47
C ALA A 170 -7.79 18.14 17.43
N TYR A 171 -6.98 19.12 17.85
CA TYR A 171 -6.36 20.09 16.96
C TYR A 171 -5.45 19.43 15.93
N VAL A 172 -4.53 18.55 16.36
CA VAL A 172 -3.62 17.85 15.45
C VAL A 172 -4.38 17.00 14.44
N LYS A 173 -5.44 16.28 14.87
CA LYS A 173 -6.30 15.51 13.97
C LYS A 173 -6.99 16.41 12.95
N SER A 174 -7.59 17.51 13.39
CA SER A 174 -8.25 18.46 12.48
C SER A 174 -7.26 19.04 11.48
N TRP A 175 -6.07 19.44 11.93
CA TRP A 175 -5.01 19.98 11.09
C TRP A 175 -4.51 18.97 10.05
N GLN A 176 -4.30 17.71 10.47
CA GLN A 176 -3.91 16.62 9.57
C GLN A 176 -5.00 16.37 8.52
N ASN A 177 -6.27 16.33 8.93
CA ASN A 177 -7.39 16.14 8.01
C ASN A 177 -7.46 17.26 6.98
N SER A 178 -7.39 18.53 7.39
CA SER A 178 -7.38 19.66 6.45
C SER A 178 -6.18 19.60 5.49
N LYS A 179 -5.01 19.15 5.95
CA LYS A 179 -3.83 18.98 5.10
C LYS A 179 -4.02 17.86 4.07
N ILE A 180 -4.65 16.76 4.48
CA ILE A 180 -4.99 15.65 3.59
C ILE A 180 -6.04 16.10 2.56
N GLU A 181 -7.09 16.78 2.98
CA GLU A 181 -8.13 17.33 2.10
C GLU A 181 -7.54 18.29 1.07
N MET A 182 -6.73 19.25 1.49
CA MET A 182 -6.05 20.17 0.58
C MET A 182 -5.18 19.42 -0.43
N ARG A 183 -4.39 18.43 0.03
CA ARG A 183 -3.57 17.61 -0.86
C ARG A 183 -4.41 16.81 -1.85
N ASN A 184 -5.53 16.24 -1.39
CA ASN A 184 -6.45 15.48 -2.24
C ASN A 184 -7.06 16.37 -3.33
N VAL A 185 -7.45 17.61 -3.00
CA VAL A 185 -7.97 18.57 -3.98
C VAL A 185 -6.91 18.90 -5.02
N VAL A 186 -5.69 19.23 -4.60
CA VAL A 186 -4.58 19.51 -5.55
C VAL A 186 -4.31 18.31 -6.45
N LEU A 187 -4.20 17.11 -5.87
CA LEU A 187 -3.96 15.88 -6.61
C LEU A 187 -5.09 15.59 -7.60
N SER A 188 -6.36 15.76 -7.19
CA SER A 188 -7.50 15.56 -8.09
C SER A 188 -7.51 16.54 -9.26
N SER A 189 -7.10 17.79 -9.04
CA SER A 189 -6.99 18.79 -10.10
C SER A 189 -5.88 18.43 -11.10
N GLU A 190 -4.73 17.98 -10.60
CA GLU A 190 -3.63 17.52 -11.46
C GLU A 190 -4.01 16.26 -12.25
N LEU A 191 -4.67 15.30 -11.61
CA LEU A 191 -5.20 14.10 -12.27
C LEU A 191 -6.20 14.47 -13.36
N GLN A 192 -7.13 15.39 -13.08
CA GLN A 192 -8.09 15.86 -14.08
C GLN A 192 -7.39 16.51 -15.29
N LYS A 193 -6.38 17.34 -15.06
CA LYS A 193 -5.59 17.95 -16.17
C LYS A 193 -4.87 16.89 -17.02
N ILE A 194 -4.38 15.82 -16.40
CA ILE A 194 -3.76 14.71 -17.13
C ILE A 194 -4.82 13.93 -17.93
N GLU A 195 -5.98 13.65 -17.33
CA GLU A 195 -7.10 12.99 -18.00
C GLU A 195 -7.60 13.79 -19.21
N GLU A 196 -7.75 15.11 -19.07
CA GLU A 196 -8.10 16.02 -20.17
C GLU A 196 -7.07 15.95 -21.30
N LYS A 197 -5.76 15.91 -20.99
CA LYS A 197 -4.71 15.72 -22.00
C LYS A 197 -4.81 14.36 -22.69
N ILE A 198 -5.06 13.29 -21.93
CA ILE A 198 -5.25 11.95 -22.49
C ILE A 198 -6.44 11.95 -23.46
N GLN A 199 -7.57 12.55 -23.08
CA GLN A 199 -8.75 12.66 -23.95
C GLN A 199 -8.47 13.48 -25.21
N GLN A 200 -7.75 14.60 -25.08
CA GLN A 200 -7.31 15.38 -26.24
C GLN A 200 -6.43 14.57 -27.19
N TYR A 201 -5.47 13.79 -26.68
CA TYR A 201 -4.63 12.94 -27.52
C TYR A 201 -5.41 11.80 -28.17
N LYS A 202 -6.35 11.17 -27.46
CA LYS A 202 -7.25 10.15 -28.04
C LYS A 202 -8.05 10.73 -29.20
N SER A 203 -8.67 11.90 -29.02
CA SER A 203 -9.41 12.58 -30.10
C SER A 203 -8.52 12.91 -31.30
N LYS A 204 -7.27 13.36 -31.08
CA LYS A 204 -6.31 13.59 -32.17
C LYS A 204 -5.96 12.31 -32.92
N ILE A 205 -5.75 11.20 -32.21
CA ILE A 205 -5.48 9.90 -32.81
C ILE A 205 -6.67 9.41 -33.62
N ASP A 206 -7.90 9.59 -33.12
CA ASP A 206 -9.12 9.19 -33.85
C ASP A 206 -9.28 9.99 -35.15
N ILE A 207 -9.03 11.30 -35.11
CA ILE A 207 -9.03 12.15 -36.31
C ILE A 207 -7.94 11.72 -37.29
N GLU A 208 -6.73 11.46 -36.82
CA GLU A 208 -5.62 10.99 -37.67
C GLU A 208 -5.96 9.64 -38.33
N ASN A 209 -6.56 8.71 -37.59
CA ASN A 209 -7.00 7.42 -38.12
C ASN A 209 -8.09 7.58 -39.18
N GLN A 210 -9.03 8.51 -38.98
CA GLN A 210 -10.06 8.82 -39.96
C GLN A 210 -9.45 9.39 -41.25
N VAL A 211 -8.59 10.41 -41.12
CA VAL A 211 -7.89 11.03 -42.26
C VAL A 211 -7.03 10.00 -42.99
N HIS A 212 -6.31 9.16 -42.25
CA HIS A 212 -5.52 8.07 -42.84
C HIS A 212 -6.41 7.08 -43.59
N GLY A 213 -7.57 6.70 -43.02
CA GLY A 213 -8.53 5.83 -43.71
C GLY A 213 -9.05 6.44 -45.01
N ASP A 214 -9.38 7.72 -45.02
CA ASP A 214 -9.86 8.42 -46.22
C ASP A 214 -8.75 8.61 -47.26
N PHE A 215 -7.52 8.90 -46.81
CA PHE A 215 -6.34 8.95 -47.68
C PHE A 215 -6.07 7.59 -48.34
N MET A 216 -6.13 6.50 -47.56
CA MET A 216 -5.93 5.15 -48.09
C MET A 216 -7.01 4.80 -49.11
N LYS A 217 -8.28 5.15 -48.88
CA LYS A 217 -9.35 4.96 -49.87
C LYS A 217 -9.03 5.69 -51.18
N ALA A 218 -8.68 6.97 -51.12
CA ALA A 218 -8.34 7.76 -52.30
C ALA A 218 -7.15 7.17 -53.07
N VAL A 219 -6.11 6.71 -52.36
CA VAL A 219 -4.97 6.04 -52.99
C VAL A 219 -5.40 4.72 -53.65
N THR A 220 -6.24 3.92 -53.00
CA THR A 220 -6.74 2.67 -53.58
C THR A 220 -7.62 2.90 -54.81
N GLU A 221 -8.44 3.95 -54.82
CA GLU A 221 -9.24 4.35 -55.98
C GLU A 221 -8.34 4.74 -57.16
N ILE A 222 -7.34 5.60 -56.94
CA ILE A 222 -6.35 5.98 -57.96
C ILE A 222 -5.60 4.75 -58.48
N GLN A 223 -5.18 3.85 -57.59
CA GLN A 223 -4.51 2.62 -57.98
C GLN A 223 -5.41 1.75 -58.87
N GLN A 224 -6.69 1.62 -58.52
CA GLN A 224 -7.65 0.86 -59.32
C GLN A 224 -7.87 1.51 -60.69
N GLU A 225 -8.05 2.83 -60.77
CA GLU A 225 -8.18 3.54 -62.05
C GLU A 225 -6.95 3.32 -62.95
N LEU A 226 -5.74 3.37 -62.38
CA LEU A 226 -4.51 3.10 -63.11
C LEU A 226 -4.43 1.65 -63.57
N GLN A 227 -4.87 0.69 -62.76
CA GLN A 227 -4.94 -0.72 -63.14
C GLN A 227 -5.93 -0.95 -64.29
N GLU A 228 -7.10 -0.33 -64.23
CA GLU A 228 -8.10 -0.37 -65.31
C GLU A 228 -7.54 0.23 -66.61
N GLN A 229 -6.84 1.37 -66.53
CA GLN A 229 -6.17 1.96 -67.68
C GLN A 229 -5.11 1.02 -68.26
N ILE A 230 -4.28 0.37 -67.43
CA ILE A 230 -3.28 -0.60 -67.89
C ILE A 230 -3.95 -1.74 -68.67
N VAL A 231 -5.00 -2.34 -68.10
CA VAL A 231 -5.75 -3.42 -68.77
C VAL A 231 -6.34 -2.97 -70.10
N ASP A 232 -6.87 -1.75 -70.17
CA ASP A 232 -7.39 -1.18 -71.41
C ASP A 232 -6.30 -0.97 -72.47
N TRP A 233 -5.12 -0.51 -72.06
CA TRP A 233 -3.97 -0.36 -72.95
C TRP A 233 -3.42 -1.70 -73.42
N GLU A 234 -3.34 -2.70 -72.55
CA GLU A 234 -2.95 -4.07 -72.90
C GLU A 234 -3.92 -4.65 -73.94
N ARG A 235 -5.23 -4.51 -73.73
CA ARG A 235 -6.24 -4.96 -74.70
C ARG A 235 -6.07 -4.28 -76.07
N LYS A 236 -5.91 -2.95 -76.09
CA LYS A 236 -5.68 -2.20 -77.34
C LYS A 236 -4.40 -2.64 -78.04
N TYR A 237 -3.33 -2.88 -77.28
CA TYR A 237 -2.07 -3.35 -77.81
C TYR A 237 -2.21 -4.75 -78.42
N ASP A 238 -2.86 -5.68 -77.73
CA ASP A 238 -3.13 -7.02 -78.23
C ASP A 238 -3.98 -7.03 -79.50
N GLU A 239 -5.03 -6.20 -79.58
CA GLU A 239 -5.85 -6.04 -80.78
C GLU A 239 -5.03 -5.50 -81.96
N SER A 240 -4.21 -4.47 -81.72
CA SER A 240 -3.31 -3.91 -82.73
C SER A 240 -2.27 -4.94 -83.19
N MET A 241 -1.71 -5.72 -82.26
CA MET A 241 -0.73 -6.77 -82.55
C MET A 241 -1.36 -7.90 -83.36
N LYS A 242 -2.59 -8.32 -83.02
CA LYS A 242 -3.37 -9.29 -83.80
C LYS A 242 -3.64 -8.78 -85.22
N SER A 243 -4.09 -7.53 -85.35
CA SER A 243 -4.34 -6.90 -86.66
C SER A 243 -3.05 -6.82 -87.51
N MET A 244 -1.93 -6.45 -86.90
CA MET A 244 -0.64 -6.37 -87.61
C MET A 244 -0.14 -7.76 -88.01
N THR A 245 -0.25 -8.75 -87.12
CA THR A 245 0.10 -10.14 -87.41
C THR A 245 -0.73 -10.69 -88.56
N GLU A 246 -2.03 -10.41 -88.58
CA GLU A 246 -2.93 -10.78 -89.67
C GLU A 246 -2.49 -10.13 -91.00
N LYS A 247 -2.19 -8.83 -91.00
CA LYS A 247 -1.64 -8.15 -92.19
C LYS A 247 -0.33 -8.78 -92.67
N ILE A 248 0.57 -9.15 -91.76
CA ILE A 248 1.82 -9.84 -92.09
C ILE A 248 1.53 -11.20 -92.72
N ASN A 249 0.57 -11.96 -92.18
CA ASN A 249 0.17 -13.26 -92.71
C ASN A 249 -0.39 -13.15 -94.13
N ILE A 250 -1.32 -12.21 -94.36
CA ILE A 250 -1.88 -11.94 -95.70
C ILE A 250 -0.77 -11.55 -96.70
N LEU A 251 0.18 -10.71 -96.28
CA LEU A 251 1.31 -10.33 -97.14
C LEU A 251 2.24 -11.51 -97.44
N ARG A 252 2.47 -12.41 -96.47
CA ARG A 252 3.24 -13.63 -96.67
C ARG A 252 2.53 -14.60 -97.62
N GLU A 253 1.22 -14.77 -97.48
CA GLU A 253 0.42 -15.58 -98.40
C GLU A 253 0.50 -15.04 -99.83
N LYS A 254 0.29 -13.73 -100.01
CA LYS A 254 0.42 -13.08 -101.31
C LYS A 254 1.84 -13.21 -101.90
N GLN A 255 2.88 -13.07 -101.06
CA GLN A 255 4.26 -13.29 -101.49
C GLN A 255 4.46 -14.73 -101.96
N ASN A 256 3.92 -15.71 -101.24
CA ASN A 256 4.02 -17.12 -101.60
C ASN A 256 3.27 -17.44 -102.90
N GLU A 257 2.08 -16.86 -103.09
CA GLU A 257 1.33 -16.94 -104.35
C GLU A 257 2.14 -16.37 -105.53
N GLN A 258 2.73 -15.18 -105.36
CA GLN A 258 3.57 -14.58 -106.39
C GLN A 258 4.81 -15.43 -106.70
N LEU A 259 5.43 -16.03 -105.69
CA LEU A 259 6.55 -16.96 -105.90
C LEU A 259 6.11 -18.20 -106.69
N ASN A 260 4.97 -18.79 -106.36
CA ASN A 260 4.39 -19.92 -107.10
C ASN A 260 4.05 -19.55 -108.54
N GLU A 261 3.50 -18.35 -108.78
CA GLU A 261 3.23 -17.85 -110.13
C GLU A 261 4.51 -17.65 -110.94
N LEU A 262 5.56 -17.07 -110.33
CA LEU A 262 6.87 -16.90 -110.96
C LEU A 262 7.51 -18.26 -111.28
N GLU A 263 7.43 -19.24 -110.38
CA GLU A 263 7.92 -20.59 -110.62
C GLU A 263 7.17 -21.25 -111.79
N ASN A 264 5.84 -21.14 -111.82
CA ASN A 264 5.02 -21.63 -112.92
C ASN A 264 5.35 -20.93 -114.25
N LEU A 265 5.57 -19.61 -114.24
CA LEU A 265 5.92 -18.85 -115.43
C LEU A 265 7.32 -19.21 -115.93
N LYS A 266 8.28 -19.38 -115.02
CA LYS A 266 9.63 -19.86 -115.32
C LYS A 266 9.60 -21.25 -115.94
N ALA A 267 8.83 -22.18 -115.37
CA ALA A 267 8.64 -23.50 -115.95
C ALA A 267 8.01 -23.46 -117.35
N LYS A 268 7.01 -22.59 -117.59
CA LYS A 268 6.42 -22.37 -118.92
C LYS A 268 7.43 -21.77 -119.91
N HIS A 269 8.22 -20.80 -119.47
CA HIS A 269 9.27 -20.17 -120.28
C HIS A 269 10.33 -21.19 -120.68
N ASP A 270 10.80 -22.00 -119.73
CA ASP A 270 11.82 -23.02 -119.98
C ASP A 270 11.31 -24.09 -120.96
N LYS A 271 10.04 -24.53 -120.85
CA LYS A 271 9.39 -25.41 -121.84
C LYS A 271 9.36 -24.79 -123.23
N ARG A 272 8.88 -23.55 -123.37
CA ARG A 272 8.84 -22.85 -124.67
C ARG A 272 10.22 -22.63 -125.26
N LYS A 273 11.22 -22.32 -124.42
CA LYS A 273 12.61 -22.17 -124.85
C LYS A 273 13.16 -23.48 -125.41
N GLN A 274 12.86 -24.61 -124.76
CA GLN A 274 13.20 -25.94 -125.28
C GLN A 274 12.50 -26.22 -126.62
N GLU A 275 11.20 -25.96 -126.73
CA GLU A 275 10.44 -26.11 -127.99
C GLU A 275 11.02 -25.28 -129.14
N ILE A 276 11.40 -24.02 -128.88
CA ILE A 276 12.04 -23.14 -129.87
C ILE A 276 13.40 -23.70 -130.29
N GLN A 277 14.23 -24.12 -129.33
CA GLN A 277 15.53 -24.71 -129.62
C GLN A 277 15.41 -25.99 -130.45
N ASP A 278 14.43 -26.84 -130.14
CA ASP A 278 14.17 -28.06 -130.90
C ASP A 278 13.62 -27.76 -132.30
N TRP A 279 12.78 -26.72 -132.44
CA TRP A 279 12.32 -26.23 -133.74
C TRP A 279 13.45 -25.62 -134.57
N GLU A 280 14.36 -24.87 -133.97
CA GLU A 280 15.52 -24.29 -134.65
C GLU A 280 16.48 -25.38 -135.13
N LYS A 281 16.77 -26.40 -134.30
CA LYS A 281 17.50 -27.60 -134.71
C LYS A 281 16.80 -28.30 -135.88
N TYR A 282 15.48 -28.50 -135.79
CA TYR A 282 14.70 -29.10 -136.87
C TYR A 282 14.80 -28.28 -138.16
N LYS A 283 14.70 -26.95 -138.08
CA LYS A 283 14.80 -26.05 -139.23
C LYS A 283 16.18 -26.09 -139.88
N ILE A 284 17.26 -26.08 -139.08
CA ILE A 284 18.63 -26.23 -139.57
C ILE A 284 18.79 -27.57 -140.29
N GLU A 285 18.23 -28.65 -139.73
CA GLU A 285 18.28 -29.97 -140.36
C GLU A 285 17.51 -30.02 -141.68
N GLN A 286 16.30 -29.43 -141.72
CA GLN A 286 15.53 -29.31 -142.97
C GLN A 286 16.26 -28.46 -144.02
N GLU A 287 16.91 -27.39 -143.61
CA GLU A 287 17.69 -26.53 -144.51
C GLU A 287 18.92 -27.27 -145.05
N LYS A 288 19.64 -28.04 -144.22
CA LYS A 288 20.72 -28.93 -144.68
C LYS A 288 20.22 -29.95 -145.69
N ILE A 289 19.07 -30.60 -145.42
CA ILE A 289 18.45 -31.55 -146.37
C ILE A 289 18.10 -30.84 -147.68
N ARG A 290 17.55 -29.62 -147.63
CA ARG A 290 17.23 -28.82 -148.81
C ARG A 290 18.49 -28.49 -149.62
N LEU A 291 19.54 -28.02 -148.96
CA LEU A 291 20.80 -27.63 -149.59
C LEU A 291 21.54 -28.84 -150.19
N GLU A 292 21.49 -30.00 -149.52
CA GLU A 292 22.03 -31.26 -150.07
C GLU A 292 21.23 -31.72 -151.29
N LYS A 293 19.89 -31.63 -151.26
CA LYS A 293 19.04 -31.89 -152.44
C LYS A 293 19.34 -30.95 -153.60
N GLU A 294 19.53 -29.65 -153.34
CA GLU A 294 19.95 -28.68 -154.36
C GLU A 294 21.34 -29.01 -154.91
N ARG A 295 22.29 -29.41 -154.06
CA ARG A 295 23.63 -29.85 -154.49
C ARG A 295 23.56 -31.06 -155.41
N ILE A 296 22.78 -32.08 -155.03
CA ILE A 296 22.52 -33.28 -155.84
C ILE A 296 21.86 -32.91 -157.17
N ASN A 297 20.83 -32.07 -157.14
CA ASN A 297 20.14 -31.60 -158.36
C ASN A 297 21.08 -30.80 -159.27
N ASN A 298 21.90 -29.91 -158.72
CA ASN A 298 22.88 -29.13 -159.49
C ASN A 298 23.96 -30.03 -160.10
N ALA A 299 24.42 -31.06 -159.37
CA ALA A 299 25.32 -32.07 -159.91
C ALA A 299 24.65 -32.86 -161.05
N ALA A 300 23.39 -33.29 -160.87
CA ALA A 300 22.61 -33.96 -161.90
C ALA A 300 22.42 -33.08 -163.15
N ILE A 301 22.13 -31.78 -162.99
CA ILE A 301 22.02 -30.80 -164.09
C ILE A 301 23.36 -30.67 -164.83
N LYS A 302 24.49 -30.56 -164.11
CA LYS A 302 25.83 -30.49 -164.73
C LYS A 302 26.15 -31.76 -165.53
N ILE A 303 25.84 -32.94 -164.98
CA ILE A 303 25.98 -34.22 -165.69
C ILE A 303 25.08 -34.24 -166.93
N GLN A 304 23.81 -33.84 -166.82
CA GLN A 304 22.89 -33.77 -167.95
C GLN A 304 23.36 -32.80 -169.03
N ALA A 305 23.89 -31.62 -168.65
CA ALA A 305 24.44 -30.63 -169.57
C ALA A 305 25.71 -31.13 -170.26
N TRP A 306 26.61 -31.79 -169.51
CA TRP A 306 27.79 -32.45 -170.06
C TRP A 306 27.41 -33.53 -171.06
N TRP A 307 26.43 -34.38 -170.73
CA TRP A 307 25.91 -35.40 -171.64
C TRP A 307 25.34 -34.73 -172.89
N LYS A 308 24.38 -33.79 -172.77
CA LYS A 308 23.79 -33.07 -173.91
C LYS A 308 24.86 -32.44 -174.82
N GLY A 309 25.87 -31.79 -174.25
CA GLY A 309 26.98 -31.21 -175.00
C GLY A 309 27.87 -32.25 -175.69
N THR A 310 28.10 -33.40 -175.06
CA THR A 310 28.83 -34.54 -175.65
C THR A 310 28.04 -35.16 -176.81
N MET A 311 26.72 -35.26 -176.66
CA MET A 311 25.80 -35.77 -177.68
C MET A 311 25.85 -34.91 -178.96
N VAL A 312 25.91 -33.58 -178.81
CA VAL A 312 26.04 -32.63 -179.92
C VAL A 312 27.43 -32.72 -180.58
N ARG A 313 28.51 -32.77 -179.79
CA ARG A 313 29.89 -32.74 -180.32
C ARG A 313 30.34 -34.04 -180.97
N LYS A 314 29.92 -35.21 -180.47
CA LYS A 314 30.21 -36.50 -181.10
C LYS A 314 29.23 -36.87 -182.23
N GLY A 315 28.29 -35.97 -182.57
CA GLY A 315 27.41 -36.15 -183.72
C GLY A 315 26.44 -37.32 -183.61
N PHE A 316 26.02 -37.68 -182.39
CA PHE A 316 25.03 -38.72 -182.16
C PHE A 316 23.61 -38.14 -182.36
N GLY A 317 22.81 -38.78 -183.21
CA GLY A 317 21.42 -38.42 -183.44
C GLY A 317 21.19 -37.26 -184.41
N ARG A 318 20.15 -36.46 -184.17
CA ARG A 318 19.47 -35.55 -185.12
C ARG A 318 20.31 -34.37 -185.69
N PHE A 319 21.64 -34.35 -185.53
CA PHE A 319 22.53 -33.23 -185.88
C PHE A 319 23.44 -33.46 -187.12
N ARG A 320 23.07 -34.32 -188.08
CA ARG A 320 23.82 -34.56 -189.35
C ARG A 320 23.19 -33.79 -190.54
N LYS A 321 23.96 -33.02 -191.33
CA LYS A 321 23.44 -32.13 -192.43
C LYS A 321 23.75 -32.60 -193.88
N LYS A 322 22.80 -32.42 -194.82
CA LYS A 322 22.91 -32.46 -196.32
C LYS A 322 22.04 -31.34 -196.98
N LYS A 323 22.25 -31.05 -198.28
CA LYS A 323 22.07 -29.77 -199.05
C LYS A 323 20.88 -29.67 -200.07
N GLU A 324 20.48 -28.40 -200.38
CA GLU A 324 19.82 -27.80 -201.61
C GLU A 324 18.28 -28.01 -201.90
N LYS A 325 17.44 -27.13 -202.53
CA LYS A 325 17.49 -25.80 -203.23
C LYS A 325 16.05 -25.19 -203.50
N LYS A 326 15.92 -23.84 -203.41
CA LYS A 326 15.12 -22.79 -204.16
C LYS A 326 13.61 -22.90 -204.55
N GLN A 327 12.79 -21.89 -204.18
CA GLN A 327 12.15 -20.84 -205.06
C GLN A 327 11.32 -19.80 -204.25
N LYS A 328 10.77 -18.77 -204.90
CA LYS A 328 10.62 -17.34 -204.47
C LYS A 328 9.20 -16.88 -204.07
N LYS A 329 9.15 -16.01 -203.03
CA LYS A 329 8.38 -14.73 -202.83
C LYS A 329 6.83 -14.78 -202.92
N SER A 330 6.01 -14.23 -202.01
CA SER A 330 6.02 -12.97 -201.23
C SER A 330 5.01 -13.13 -200.05
N ALA A 331 5.36 -12.91 -198.78
CA ALA A 331 5.44 -11.64 -198.02
C ALA A 331 4.16 -11.31 -197.21
N GLU A 332 3.99 -11.97 -196.05
CA GLU A 332 3.14 -11.51 -194.94
C GLU A 332 3.77 -11.95 -193.60
N LYS A 333 3.97 -11.02 -192.66
CA LYS A 333 4.62 -11.21 -191.35
C LYS A 333 3.63 -10.81 -190.25
N GLN A 334 3.35 -11.71 -189.31
CA GLN A 334 2.62 -11.41 -188.07
C GLN A 334 3.38 -11.90 -186.82
N LYS A 335 3.38 -10.99 -185.82
CA LYS A 335 3.35 -11.17 -184.35
C LYS A 335 4.62 -11.57 -183.58
N GLN A 336 5.19 -10.55 -182.94
CA GLN A 336 5.93 -10.60 -181.67
C GLN A 336 4.95 -10.54 -180.48
N PRO A 337 5.40 -10.95 -179.28
CA PRO A 337 5.38 -9.99 -178.18
C PRO A 337 6.74 -9.88 -177.46
N LEU A 338 7.05 -8.64 -177.07
CA LEU A 338 8.24 -8.18 -176.34
C LEU A 338 7.90 -8.07 -174.84
N LYS A 339 8.84 -8.44 -173.95
CA LYS A 339 9.63 -7.56 -173.04
C LYS A 339 8.79 -6.65 -172.11
N LYS A 340 9.05 -6.54 -170.81
CA LYS A 340 10.30 -6.64 -170.05
C LYS A 340 10.10 -7.38 -168.74
#